data_AF-A0A1M3K9E6-F1
#
_entry.id   AF-A0A1M3K9E6-F1
#
_cell.length_a   1.000
_cell.length_b   1.000
_cell.length_c   1.000
_cell.angle_alpha   90.00
_cell.angle_beta   90.00
_cell.angle_gamma   90.00
#
_symmetry.space_group_name_H-M   'P 1'
#
loop_
_entity.id
_entity.type
_entity.pdbx_description
1 polymer ?
#
loop_
_entity_poly.entity_id
_entity_poly.type
_entity_poly.pdbx_seq_one_letter_code
_entity_poly.pdbx_strand_id
1 'polypeptide(L)' 'MKLNSVLFLVLTIILSGCVVPKNTQPIETSTTLLDMGPAPELTNDTWINSDTPLRLADLKGKVVLIDMWTFG' A
#
# COMPACT_ATOMS: atom_id res chain seq x y z
N MET A 1 -7.23 -43.01 -43.19
CA MET A 1 -6.26 -41.89 -43.11
C MET A 1 -6.85 -40.55 -42.64
N LYS A 2 -8.15 -40.44 -42.31
CA LYS A 2 -8.76 -39.17 -41.84
C LYS A 2 -8.96 -39.10 -40.31
N LEU A 3 -9.10 -40.24 -39.63
CA LEU A 3 -9.36 -40.29 -38.18
C LEU A 3 -8.15 -39.89 -37.32
N ASN A 4 -6.94 -40.35 -37.67
CA ASN A 4 -5.72 -39.97 -36.96
C ASN A 4 -5.43 -38.47 -37.11
N SER A 5 -5.73 -37.88 -38.27
CA SER A 5 -5.52 -36.44 -38.50
C SER A 5 -6.47 -35.58 -37.66
N VAL A 6 -7.71 -36.03 -37.44
CA VAL A 6 -8.67 -35.36 -36.54
C VAL A 6 -8.25 -35.52 -35.08
N LEU A 7 -7.73 -36.69 -34.70
CA LEU A 7 -7.23 -36.93 -33.34
C LEU A 7 -6.04 -36.03 -32.98
N PHE A 8 -5.11 -35.80 -33.91
CA PHE A 8 -3.99 -34.88 -33.71
C PHE A 8 -4.44 -33.42 -33.60
N LEU A 9 -5.45 -33.00 -34.37
CA LEU A 9 -5.99 -31.64 -34.31
C LEU A 9 -6.71 -31.35 -32.98
N VAL A 10 -7.44 -32.33 -32.45
CA VAL A 10 -8.13 -32.19 -31.15
C VAL A 10 -7.12 -32.19 -30.00
N LEU A 11 -6.06 -33.00 -30.09
CA LEU A 11 -5.01 -33.04 -29.08
C LEU A 11 -4.23 -31.72 -28.98
N THR A 12 -3.99 -31.01 -30.09
CA THR A 12 -3.31 -29.70 -30.06
C THR A 12 -4.17 -28.58 -29.50
N ILE A 13 -5.50 -28.65 -29.66
CA ILE A 13 -6.45 -27.70 -29.07
C ILE A 13 -6.54 -27.90 -27.54
N ILE A 14 -6.49 -29.14 -27.06
CA ILE A 14 -6.55 -29.45 -25.62
C ILE A 14 -5.23 -29.08 -24.90
N LEU A 15 -4.07 -29.10 -25.58
CA LEU A 15 -2.78 -28.69 -25.01
C LEU A 15 -2.55 -27.18 -24.96
N SER A 16 -3.41 -26.36 -25.59
CA SER A 16 -3.35 -24.90 -25.48
C SER A 16 -4.05 -24.46 -24.19
N GLY A 17 -3.32 -24.50 -23.09
CA GLY A 17 -3.78 -24.06 -21.78
C GLY A 17 -4.34 -22.64 -21.81
N CYS A 18 -5.34 -22.38 -20.96
CA CYS A 18 -5.93 -21.07 -20.76
C CYS A 18 -4.83 -20.03 -20.44
N VAL A 19 -4.61 -19.08 -21.35
CA VAL A 19 -3.86 -17.86 -21.02
C VAL A 19 -4.74 -17.05 -20.07
N VAL A 20 -4.28 -16.85 -18.84
CA VAL A 20 -4.86 -15.84 -17.94
C VAL A 20 -4.50 -14.48 -18.52
N PRO A 21 -5.46 -13.65 -18.94
CA PRO A 21 -5.15 -12.28 -19.33
C PRO A 21 -4.58 -11.58 -18.10
N LYS A 22 -3.30 -11.21 -18.16
CA LYS A 22 -2.67 -10.36 -17.15
C LYS A 22 -3.28 -8.97 -17.29
N ASN A 23 -4.46 -8.77 -16.69
CA ASN A 23 -5.04 -7.45 -16.55
C ASN A 23 -4.17 -6.67 -15.57
N THR A 24 -3.04 -6.16 -16.07
CA THR A 24 -2.24 -5.16 -15.39
C THR A 24 -2.98 -3.85 -15.59
N GLN A 25 -4.07 -3.67 -14.86
CA GLN A 25 -4.50 -2.32 -14.54
C GLN A 25 -3.33 -1.71 -13.78
N PRO A 26 -2.78 -0.57 -14.20
CA PRO A 26 -1.95 0.22 -13.32
C PRO A 26 -2.76 0.39 -12.05
N ILE A 27 -2.32 -0.23 -10.95
CA ILE A 27 -2.82 0.15 -9.64
C ILE A 27 -2.33 1.58 -9.52
N GLU A 28 -3.22 2.53 -9.78
CA GLU A 28 -3.00 3.93 -9.46
C GLU A 28 -2.97 3.99 -7.93
N THR A 29 -1.84 3.59 -7.37
CA THR A 29 -1.48 3.91 -6.01
C THR A 29 -1.41 5.42 -5.99
N SER A 30 -2.49 6.09 -5.57
CA SER A 30 -2.51 7.53 -5.49
C SER A 30 -1.40 7.95 -4.53
N THR A 31 -0.27 8.39 -5.07
CA THR A 31 0.89 8.86 -4.30
C THR A 31 0.67 10.26 -3.74
N THR A 32 -0.52 10.82 -3.95
CA THR A 32 -0.92 12.13 -3.43
C THR A 32 -1.28 12.01 -1.96
N LEU A 33 -0.48 12.66 -1.12
CA LEU A 33 -0.83 12.86 0.29
C LEU A 33 -1.99 13.84 0.37
N LEU A 34 -3.03 13.46 1.10
CA LEU A 34 -4.19 14.32 1.36
C LEU A 34 -3.84 15.33 2.46
N ASP A 35 -4.21 16.59 2.26
CA ASP A 35 -4.19 17.59 3.32
C ASP A 35 -5.46 17.44 4.17
N MET A 36 -5.27 17.04 5.43
CA MET A 36 -6.35 16.86 6.41
C MET A 36 -6.50 18.05 7.37
N GLY A 37 -5.87 19.18 7.04
CA GLY A 37 -5.82 20.36 7.90
C GLY A 37 -4.69 20.29 8.93
N PRO A 38 -4.61 21.28 9.84
CA PRO A 38 -3.55 21.34 10.83
C PRO A 38 -3.67 20.19 11.85
N ALA A 39 -2.52 19.61 12.20
CA ALA A 39 -2.46 18.63 13.28
C ALA A 39 -2.92 19.26 14.62
N PRO A 40 -3.80 18.60 15.38
CA PRO A 40 -4.19 19.04 16.73
C PRO A 40 -3.01 19.10 17.70
N GLU A 41 -3.01 20.06 18.62
CA GLU A 41 -1.91 20.26 19.57
C GLU A 41 -1.80 19.12 20.60
N LEU A 42 -0.56 18.81 21.01
CA LEU A 42 -0.30 17.89 22.12
C LEU A 42 -0.44 18.65 23.43
N THR A 43 -1.29 18.19 24.34
CA THR A 43 -1.59 18.85 25.63
C THR A 43 -1.03 18.10 26.84
N ASN A 44 -0.13 17.14 26.63
CA ASN A 44 0.47 16.35 27.70
C ASN A 44 1.43 17.19 28.55
N ASP A 45 1.47 16.91 29.86
CA ASP A 45 2.37 17.56 30.81
C ASP A 45 3.66 16.77 31.04
N THR A 46 3.58 15.43 31.01
CA THR A 46 4.72 14.55 31.26
C THR A 46 5.37 14.10 29.97
N TRP A 47 6.68 14.26 29.90
CA TRP A 47 7.52 13.87 28.76
C TRP A 47 8.75 13.10 29.23
N ILE A 48 9.25 12.23 28.36
CA ILE A 48 10.51 11.52 28.53
C ILE A 48 11.46 11.92 27.39
N ASN A 49 12.77 11.87 27.64
CA ASN A 49 13.82 12.23 26.67
C ASN A 49 13.76 13.69 26.16
N SER A 50 13.11 14.58 26.89
CA SER A 50 13.05 16.01 26.61
C SER A 50 13.10 16.81 27.91
N ASP A 51 13.84 17.91 27.93
CA ASP A 51 13.94 18.79 29.10
C ASP A 51 12.69 19.66 29.30
N THR A 52 11.89 19.83 28.24
CA THR A 52 10.63 20.61 28.27
C THR A 52 9.51 19.87 27.53
N PRO A 53 8.23 20.15 27.84
CA PRO A 53 7.11 19.59 27.09
C PRO A 53 7.19 19.93 25.61
N LEU A 54 7.07 18.92 24.75
CA LEU A 54 7.10 19.11 23.31
C LEU A 54 5.72 19.57 22.80
N ARG A 55 5.69 20.64 22.00
CA ARG A 55 4.47 21.15 21.34
C ARG A 55 4.65 21.12 19.84
N LEU A 56 3.58 20.83 19.09
CA LEU A 56 3.64 20.80 17.62
C LEU A 56 3.92 22.18 17.02
N ALA A 57 3.48 23.24 17.69
CA ALA A 57 3.79 24.62 17.31
C ALA A 57 5.32 24.87 17.22
N ASP A 58 6.11 24.25 18.09
CA ASP A 58 7.56 24.44 18.17
C ASP A 58 8.33 23.60 17.12
N LEU A 59 7.66 22.62 16.50
CA LEU A 59 8.26 21.69 15.54
C LEU A 59 8.02 22.08 14.07
N LYS A 60 7.42 23.25 13.80
CA LYS A 60 7.18 23.73 12.44
C LYS A 60 8.50 23.75 11.63
N GLY A 61 8.39 23.34 10.37
CA GLY A 61 9.55 23.17 9.47
C GLY A 61 10.22 21.80 9.53
N LYS A 62 9.76 20.89 10.40
CA LYS A 62 10.18 19.48 10.44
C LYS A 62 9.05 18.57 9.99
N VAL A 63 9.40 17.39 9.50
CA VAL A 63 8.46 16.27 9.35
C VAL A 63 8.34 15.59 10.71
N VAL A 64 7.12 15.44 11.22
CA VAL A 64 6.84 14.89 12.55
C VAL A 64 5.99 13.62 12.39
N LEU A 65 6.40 12.54 13.05
CA LEU A 65 5.63 11.30 13.17
C LEU A 65 5.03 11.22 14.58
N ILE A 66 3.73 10.93 14.66
CA ILE A 66 3.03 10.66 15.91
C ILE A 66 2.75 9.16 15.95
N ASP A 67 3.26 8.47 16.96
CA ASP A 67 3.08 7.03 17.15
C ASP A 67 2.39 6.76 18.49
N MET A 68 1.28 6.01 18.45
CA MET A 68 0.44 5.71 19.61
C MET A 68 0.70 4.27 20.05
N TRP A 69 1.21 4.09 21.27
CA TRP A 69 1.58 2.77 21.80
C TRP A 69 1.23 2.65 23.28
N THR A 70 1.19 1.41 23.77
CA THR A 70 1.02 1.08 25.19
C THR A 70 2.17 0.22 25.68
N PHE A 71 2.52 0.33 26.96
CA PHE A 71 3.42 -0.61 27.60
C PHE A 71 2.70 -1.96 27.84
N GLY A 72 3.42 -3.08 27.70
CA GLY A 72 2.91 -4.44 27.88
C GLY A 72 3.36 -5.06 29.18
#